data_AF-A0A4Q9M6X1-F1
#
_entry.id   AF-A0A4Q9M6X1-F1
#
_cell.length_a   1.000
_cell.length_b   1.000
_cell.length_c   1.000
_cell.angle_alpha   90.00
_cell.angle_beta   90.00
_cell.angle_gamma   90.00
#
_symmetry.space_group_name_H-M   'P 1'
#
loop_
_entity.id
_entity.type
_entity.pdbx_description
1 polymer ?
#
loop_
_entity_poly.entity_id
_entity_poly.type
_entity_poly.pdbx_seq_one_letter_code
_entity_poly.pdbx_strand_id
1 'polypeptide(L)'
;MPSASAIYDLFADNAWIDRQGITHMRLTAHTYQNLRVFSNFVRHTGARFRTLDLRVNMDWDIPETPLVASHPISLAPCAALESLVLCFRCSSDSVHAQVYMVPSMLRAYTRLFFEHRGALPALTHVRMDAGSDRVEVARAFTTLAQDRDLGADGTQNAHGGPGMQGDPQLWTNLENALLGLPALQRVEFGFDEILCSDRDARAIKVALEGALERRLPRLQQQGTVRLLI
;
A
#
# COMPACT_ATOMS: atom_id res chain seq x y z
N MET A 1 -4.59 15.42 24.46
CA MET A 1 -4.52 13.95 24.44
C MET A 1 -5.78 13.43 23.79
N PRO A 2 -5.75 12.43 22.89
CA PRO A 2 -6.98 11.79 22.40
C PRO A 2 -7.76 11.24 23.59
N SER A 3 -9.09 11.38 23.59
CA SER A 3 -9.93 10.85 24.68
C SER A 3 -9.86 9.33 24.69
N ALA A 4 -10.00 8.73 25.87
CA ALA A 4 -10.09 7.27 26.00
C ALA A 4 -11.23 6.68 25.14
N SER A 5 -12.31 7.43 24.91
CA SER A 5 -13.40 7.03 24.01
C SER A 5 -12.94 6.88 22.55
N ALA A 6 -12.14 7.82 22.02
CA ALA A 6 -11.65 7.74 20.65
C ALA A 6 -10.67 6.57 20.43
N ILE A 7 -9.98 6.15 21.49
CA ILE A 7 -9.15 4.93 21.53
C ILE A 7 -10.08 3.71 21.56
N TYR A 8 -11.05 3.66 22.47
CA TYR A 8 -12.01 2.56 22.58
C TYR A 8 -12.84 2.36 21.30
N ASP A 9 -13.35 3.40 20.67
CA ASP A 9 -14.11 3.33 19.41
C ASP A 9 -13.24 2.84 18.24
N LEU A 10 -11.93 3.16 18.27
CA LEU A 10 -10.97 2.65 17.28
C LEU A 10 -10.70 1.14 17.44
N PHE A 11 -10.77 0.61 18.67
CA PHE A 11 -10.41 -0.77 19.00
C PHE A 11 -11.61 -1.73 19.12
N ALA A 12 -12.79 -1.24 19.51
CA ALA A 12 -13.96 -2.07 19.81
C ALA A 12 -14.51 -2.82 18.59
N ASP A 13 -14.52 -2.20 17.41
CA ASP A 13 -15.08 -2.78 16.19
C ASP A 13 -14.04 -3.49 15.30
N ASN A 14 -12.79 -3.49 15.75
CA ASN A 14 -11.63 -3.55 14.86
C ASN A 14 -10.50 -4.47 15.35
N ALA A 15 -10.50 -4.84 16.64
CA ALA A 15 -9.49 -5.72 17.22
C ALA A 15 -10.10 -7.06 17.64
N TRP A 16 -9.51 -8.17 17.20
CA TRP A 16 -9.84 -9.49 17.74
C TRP A 16 -8.78 -9.88 18.76
N ILE A 17 -9.25 -10.20 19.97
CA ILE A 17 -8.42 -10.53 21.12
C ILE A 17 -8.53 -12.04 21.37
N ASP A 18 -7.40 -12.73 21.47
CA ASP A 18 -7.34 -14.09 22.01
C ASP A 18 -6.83 -14.09 23.46
N ARG A 19 -6.66 -15.28 24.04
CA ARG A 19 -6.17 -15.42 25.43
C ARG A 19 -4.74 -14.89 25.65
N GLN A 20 -4.01 -14.51 24.60
CA GLN A 20 -2.61 -14.08 24.63
C GLN A 20 -2.39 -12.62 24.17
N GLY A 21 -3.36 -11.98 23.50
CA GLY A 21 -3.30 -10.58 23.10
C GLY A 21 -4.18 -10.22 21.90
N ILE A 22 -3.93 -9.06 21.29
CA ILE A 22 -4.59 -8.65 20.05
C ILE A 22 -3.96 -9.45 18.90
N THR A 23 -4.70 -10.34 18.26
CA THR A 23 -4.18 -11.14 17.13
C THR A 23 -4.39 -10.46 15.80
N HIS A 24 -5.50 -9.73 15.67
CA HIS A 24 -5.89 -9.02 14.46
C HIS A 24 -6.28 -7.58 14.79
N MET A 25 -5.88 -6.65 13.93
CA MET A 25 -6.29 -5.25 14.00
C MET A 25 -6.71 -4.77 12.62
N ARG A 26 -7.88 -4.16 12.54
CA ARG A 26 -8.34 -3.39 11.39
C ARG A 26 -8.37 -1.92 11.76
N LEU A 27 -7.79 -1.04 10.97
CA LEU A 27 -7.75 0.38 11.24
C LEU A 27 -8.12 1.13 9.98
N THR A 28 -9.20 1.90 10.04
CA THR A 28 -9.52 2.90 9.01
C THR A 28 -9.20 4.29 9.54
N ALA A 29 -8.15 4.91 8.99
CA ALA A 29 -7.71 6.25 9.32
C ALA A 29 -8.26 7.26 8.31
N HIS A 30 -9.08 8.20 8.77
CA HIS A 30 -9.62 9.30 7.95
C HIS A 30 -8.84 10.61 8.10
N THR A 31 -7.91 10.65 9.04
CA THR A 31 -7.08 11.82 9.32
C THR A 31 -5.66 11.41 9.66
N TYR A 32 -4.71 12.31 9.45
CA TYR A 32 -3.33 12.14 9.91
C TYR A 32 -3.26 11.94 11.44
N GLN A 33 -4.18 12.54 12.20
CA GLN A 33 -4.25 12.37 13.64
C GLN A 33 -4.59 10.93 14.05
N ASN A 34 -5.47 10.23 13.30
CA ASN A 34 -5.81 8.82 13.58
C ASN A 34 -4.55 7.93 13.52
N LEU A 35 -3.70 8.14 12.52
CA LEU A 35 -2.44 7.41 12.37
C LEU A 35 -1.48 7.69 13.52
N ARG A 36 -1.35 8.96 13.93
CA ARG A 36 -0.52 9.32 15.09
C ARG A 36 -1.01 8.67 16.38
N VAL A 37 -2.32 8.61 16.59
CA VAL A 37 -2.90 7.95 17.78
C VAL A 37 -2.58 6.47 17.76
N PHE A 38 -2.75 5.79 16.62
CA PHE A 38 -2.38 4.39 16.45
C PHE A 38 -0.89 4.14 16.71
N SER A 39 -0.01 4.90 16.07
CA SER A 39 1.45 4.78 16.24
C SER A 39 1.88 5.01 17.69
N ASN A 40 1.27 6.00 18.37
CA ASN A 40 1.52 6.21 19.79
C ASN A 40 1.00 5.04 20.63
N PHE A 41 -0.18 4.50 20.35
CA PHE A 41 -0.69 3.32 21.05
C PHE A 41 0.27 2.14 20.91
N VAL A 42 0.67 1.79 19.69
CA VAL A 42 1.59 0.68 19.42
C VAL A 42 2.93 0.89 20.15
N ARG A 43 3.46 2.11 20.13
CA ARG A 43 4.70 2.47 20.83
C ARG A 43 4.59 2.37 22.36
N HIS A 44 3.52 2.89 22.96
CA HIS A 44 3.38 2.96 24.41
C HIS A 44 2.98 1.62 25.03
N THR A 45 2.16 0.84 24.33
CA THR A 45 1.66 -0.45 24.84
C THR A 45 2.57 -1.62 24.50
N GLY A 46 3.45 -1.48 23.51
CA GLY A 46 4.19 -2.60 22.95
C GLY A 46 3.28 -3.65 22.32
N ALA A 47 2.08 -3.24 21.87
CA ALA A 47 1.10 -4.12 21.26
C ALA A 47 1.73 -4.93 20.11
N ARG A 48 1.47 -6.22 20.13
CA ARG A 48 1.89 -7.18 19.09
C ARG A 48 0.65 -7.64 18.37
N PHE A 49 0.67 -7.58 17.05
CA PHE A 49 -0.39 -8.09 16.18
C PHE A 49 0.19 -9.21 15.32
N ARG A 50 -0.62 -10.21 14.96
CA ARG A 50 -0.27 -11.15 13.88
C ARG A 50 -0.76 -10.63 12.54
N THR A 51 -1.91 -9.96 12.52
CA THR A 51 -2.48 -9.39 11.31
C THR A 51 -2.88 -7.94 11.52
N LEU A 52 -2.55 -7.08 10.55
CA LEU A 52 -2.95 -5.67 10.52
C LEU A 52 -3.56 -5.34 9.15
N ASP A 53 -4.82 -4.91 9.13
CA ASP A 53 -5.46 -4.25 7.98
C ASP A 53 -5.47 -2.74 8.23
N LEU A 54 -4.64 -2.01 7.49
CA LEU A 54 -4.51 -0.56 7.60
C LEU A 54 -5.06 0.11 6.33
N ARG A 55 -6.26 0.67 6.46
CA ARG A 55 -6.90 1.51 5.44
C ARG A 55 -6.72 2.97 5.81
N VAL A 56 -6.20 3.78 4.90
CA VAL A 56 -5.93 5.20 5.12
C VAL A 56 -6.64 5.97 4.02
N ASN A 57 -7.73 6.63 4.39
CA ASN A 57 -8.57 7.41 3.49
C ASN A 57 -8.36 8.90 3.80
N MET A 58 -7.40 9.53 3.13
CA MET A 58 -7.11 10.95 3.32
C MET A 58 -6.57 11.54 2.01
N ASP A 59 -6.77 12.83 1.81
CA ASP A 59 -6.12 13.54 0.71
C ASP A 59 -4.62 13.59 1.02
N TRP A 60 -3.86 12.75 0.33
CA TRP A 60 -2.41 12.72 0.41
C TRP A 60 -1.85 13.83 -0.49
N ASP A 61 -2.03 15.07 -0.05
CA ASP A 61 -1.04 16.11 -0.37
C ASP A 61 0.23 15.72 0.37
N ILE A 62 1.09 14.90 -0.25
CA ILE A 62 2.45 14.70 0.25
C ILE A 62 3.16 16.04 0.01
N PRO A 63 3.50 16.82 1.04
CA PRO A 63 4.43 17.92 0.81
C PRO A 63 5.73 17.24 0.39
N GLU A 64 6.32 17.67 -0.73
CA GLU A 64 7.63 17.18 -1.23
C GLU A 64 8.79 17.40 -0.24
N THR A 65 8.52 17.86 0.98
CA THR A 65 9.51 18.06 2.02
C THR A 65 9.87 16.75 2.73
N PRO A 66 11.17 16.50 2.96
CA PRO A 66 11.62 15.32 3.68
C PRO A 66 11.27 15.48 5.16
N LEU A 67 10.08 15.00 5.55
CA LEU A 67 9.71 14.86 6.96
C LEU A 67 10.50 13.67 7.55
N VAL A 68 11.75 13.95 7.91
CA VAL A 68 12.66 13.03 8.61
C VAL A 68 12.31 12.92 10.11
N ALA A 69 11.29 13.66 10.60
CA ALA A 69 10.97 13.73 12.03
C ALA A 69 9.53 13.35 12.45
N SER A 70 8.64 12.97 11.53
CA SER A 70 7.23 12.71 11.89
C SER A 70 6.56 11.66 11.03
N HIS A 71 7.12 10.46 10.97
CA HIS A 71 6.42 9.32 10.41
C HIS A 71 5.17 9.01 11.25
N PRO A 72 3.96 9.19 10.71
CA PRO A 72 2.75 9.00 11.47
C PRO A 72 2.48 7.54 11.80
N ILE A 73 3.12 6.62 11.08
CA ILE A 73 2.96 5.17 11.23
C ILE A 73 4.30 4.61 11.70
N SER A 74 4.33 4.01 12.88
CA SER A 74 5.49 3.27 13.37
C SER A 74 5.07 1.83 13.62
N LEU A 75 5.62 0.91 12.82
CA LEU A 75 5.44 -0.53 13.00
C LEU A 75 6.58 -1.16 13.80
N ALA A 76 7.48 -0.35 14.37
CA ALA A 76 8.67 -0.83 15.08
C ALA A 76 8.39 -1.87 16.19
N PRO A 77 7.28 -1.80 16.95
CA PRO A 77 6.94 -2.80 17.96
C PRO A 77 6.26 -4.08 17.41
N CYS A 78 5.93 -4.13 16.12
CA CYS A 78 5.12 -5.17 15.51
C CYS A 78 5.95 -6.38 15.03
N ALA A 79 6.93 -6.83 15.84
CA ALA A 79 7.83 -7.91 15.42
C ALA A 79 7.14 -9.26 15.14
N ALA A 80 5.93 -9.45 15.68
CA ALA A 80 5.09 -10.64 15.48
C ALA A 80 4.12 -10.51 14.29
N LEU A 81 4.17 -9.41 13.53
CA LEU A 81 3.27 -9.18 12.41
C LEU A 81 3.58 -10.15 11.27
N GLU A 82 2.64 -11.03 10.97
CA GLU A 82 2.75 -12.06 9.93
C GLU A 82 2.08 -11.63 8.63
N SER A 83 1.00 -10.85 8.71
CA SER A 83 0.22 -10.37 7.55
C SER A 83 -0.15 -8.89 7.68
N LEU A 84 0.10 -8.13 6.61
CA LEU A 84 -0.18 -6.71 6.52
C LEU A 84 -0.97 -6.39 5.25
N VAL A 85 -2.17 -5.85 5.41
CA VAL A 85 -2.97 -5.26 4.32
C VAL A 85 -2.84 -3.74 4.41
N LEU A 86 -2.47 -3.10 3.31
CA LEU A 86 -2.34 -1.65 3.19
C LEU A 86 -3.25 -1.14 2.09
N CYS A 87 -3.97 -0.07 2.36
CA CYS A 87 -4.86 0.58 1.41
C CYS A 87 -4.76 2.09 1.59
N PHE A 88 -3.94 2.78 0.77
CA PHE A 88 -3.88 4.24 0.74
C PHE A 88 -4.84 4.78 -0.33
N ARG A 89 -5.90 5.45 0.11
CA ARG A 89 -6.98 6.00 -0.71
C ARG A 89 -6.99 7.52 -0.66
N CYS A 90 -7.23 8.16 -1.80
CA CYS A 90 -7.60 9.57 -1.88
C CYS A 90 -9.05 9.78 -1.43
N SER A 91 -9.30 10.74 -0.52
CA SER A 91 -10.65 11.04 -0.06
C SER A 91 -11.49 11.80 -1.08
N SER A 92 -10.85 12.38 -2.10
CA SER A 92 -11.57 12.97 -3.23
C SER A 92 -12.32 11.93 -4.06
N ASP A 93 -13.59 12.22 -4.35
CA ASP A 93 -14.39 11.45 -5.31
C ASP A 93 -14.02 11.76 -6.78
N SER A 94 -13.11 12.71 -7.01
CA SER A 94 -12.64 13.04 -8.36
C SER A 94 -11.78 11.91 -8.91
N VAL A 95 -12.21 11.32 -10.03
CA VAL A 95 -11.44 10.33 -10.79
C VAL A 95 -10.02 10.85 -11.11
N HIS A 96 -9.92 12.13 -11.48
CA HIS A 96 -8.64 12.77 -11.75
C HIS A 96 -7.74 12.75 -10.51
N ALA A 97 -8.24 13.18 -9.36
CA ALA A 97 -7.45 13.17 -8.12
C ALA A 97 -7.01 11.76 -7.71
N GLN A 98 -7.90 10.76 -7.83
CA GLN A 98 -7.58 9.37 -7.51
C GLN A 98 -6.50 8.77 -8.43
N VAL A 99 -6.56 9.06 -9.73
CA VAL A 99 -5.54 8.63 -10.70
C VAL A 99 -4.18 9.27 -10.39
N TYR A 100 -4.15 10.57 -10.08
CA TYR A 100 -2.93 11.30 -9.75
C TYR A 100 -2.26 10.81 -8.46
N MET A 101 -3.02 10.15 -7.59
CA MET A 101 -2.54 9.64 -6.32
C MET A 101 -1.78 8.30 -6.41
N VAL A 102 -1.91 7.56 -7.52
CA VAL A 102 -1.31 6.23 -7.67
C VAL A 102 0.22 6.22 -7.46
N PRO A 103 1.02 7.12 -8.07
CA PRO A 103 2.46 7.15 -7.83
C PRO A 103 2.81 7.46 -6.37
N SER A 104 2.08 8.39 -5.74
CA SER A 104 2.28 8.80 -4.36
C SER A 104 1.96 7.66 -3.38
N MET A 105 0.91 6.88 -3.63
CA MET A 105 0.59 5.67 -2.88
C MET A 105 1.72 4.63 -2.97
N LEU A 106 2.26 4.35 -4.17
CA LEU A 106 3.37 3.42 -4.32
C LEU A 106 4.64 3.89 -3.59
N ARG A 107 4.92 5.21 -3.60
CA ARG A 107 6.01 5.81 -2.81
C ARG A 107 5.79 5.62 -1.32
N ALA A 108 4.55 5.76 -0.84
CA ALA A 108 4.18 5.53 0.55
C ALA A 108 4.45 4.09 0.98
N TYR A 109 4.00 3.10 0.19
CA TYR A 109 4.29 1.68 0.42
C TYR A 109 5.81 1.42 0.48
N THR A 110 6.53 1.91 -0.53
CA THR A 110 7.98 1.75 -0.63
C THR A 110 8.71 2.29 0.60
N ARG A 111 8.36 3.51 1.03
CA ARG A 111 8.95 4.17 2.19
C ARG A 111 8.70 3.39 3.48
N LEU A 112 7.44 2.96 3.70
CA LEU A 112 7.04 2.18 4.87
C LEU A 112 7.87 0.91 5.00
N PHE A 113 8.06 0.15 3.91
CA PHE A 113 8.86 -1.07 3.94
C PHE A 113 10.35 -0.80 4.12
N PHE A 114 10.92 0.23 3.48
CA PHE A 114 12.32 0.58 3.69
C PHE A 114 12.65 0.91 5.14
N GLU A 115 11.77 1.64 5.81
CA GLU A 115 11.96 2.11 7.18
C GLU A 115 11.72 1.01 8.22
N HIS A 116 10.77 0.11 7.95
CA HIS A 116 10.35 -0.90 8.92
C HIS A 116 10.82 -2.33 8.63
N ARG A 117 11.53 -2.59 7.52
CA ARG A 117 11.99 -3.95 7.18
C ARG A 117 12.76 -4.66 8.30
N GLY A 118 13.57 -3.92 9.08
CA GLY A 118 14.31 -4.49 10.21
C GLY A 118 13.46 -4.79 11.45
N ALA A 119 12.25 -4.20 11.52
CA ALA A 119 11.32 -4.37 12.63
C ALA A 119 10.15 -5.32 12.31
N LEU A 120 10.12 -5.87 11.09
CA LEU A 120 9.08 -6.76 10.60
C LEU A 120 9.65 -8.15 10.25
N PRO A 121 10.38 -8.82 11.18
CA PRO A 121 11.07 -10.07 10.88
C PRO A 121 10.12 -11.24 10.60
N ALA A 122 8.88 -11.19 11.12
CA ALA A 122 7.88 -12.24 10.93
C ALA A 122 6.94 -12.00 9.75
N LEU A 123 7.09 -10.89 9.00
CA LEU A 123 6.14 -10.52 7.97
C LEU A 123 6.27 -11.45 6.75
N THR A 124 5.28 -12.32 6.58
CA THR A 124 5.23 -13.32 5.50
C THR A 124 4.32 -12.89 4.35
N HIS A 125 3.33 -12.04 4.63
CA HIS A 125 2.32 -11.64 3.66
C HIS A 125 2.08 -10.14 3.67
N VAL A 126 2.17 -9.54 2.49
CA VAL A 126 1.81 -8.14 2.23
C VAL A 126 0.71 -8.10 1.18
N ARG A 127 -0.33 -7.31 1.40
CA ARG A 127 -1.35 -6.96 0.40
C ARG A 127 -1.40 -5.44 0.28
N MET A 128 -1.34 -4.93 -0.95
CA MET A 128 -1.45 -3.52 -1.31
C MET A 128 -2.69 -3.33 -2.17
N ASP A 129 -3.72 -2.73 -1.59
CA ASP A 129 -4.97 -2.44 -2.29
C ASP A 129 -4.90 -1.06 -2.96
N ALA A 130 -5.53 -0.96 -4.13
CA ALA A 130 -5.65 0.31 -4.86
C ALA A 130 -6.61 1.31 -4.18
N GLY A 131 -7.44 0.85 -3.23
CA GLY A 131 -8.26 1.71 -2.38
C GLY A 131 -9.25 2.61 -3.12
N SER A 132 -9.77 2.16 -4.25
CA SER A 132 -10.76 2.87 -5.06
C SER A 132 -11.83 1.89 -5.52
N ASP A 133 -12.97 2.39 -5.97
CA ASP A 133 -14.00 1.65 -6.71
C ASP A 133 -13.97 2.00 -8.23
N ARG A 134 -12.97 2.79 -8.65
CA ARG A 134 -12.88 3.34 -10.01
C ARG A 134 -11.87 2.55 -10.85
N VAL A 135 -12.35 2.04 -11.99
CA VAL A 135 -11.55 1.28 -12.96
C VAL A 135 -10.38 2.11 -13.52
N GLU A 136 -10.53 3.43 -13.57
CA GLU A 136 -9.49 4.37 -13.97
C GLU A 136 -8.25 4.29 -13.07
N VAL A 137 -8.39 3.96 -11.78
CA VAL A 137 -7.25 3.75 -10.87
C VAL A 137 -6.48 2.49 -11.27
N ALA A 138 -7.15 1.38 -11.57
CA ALA A 138 -6.51 0.17 -12.08
C ALA A 138 -5.80 0.40 -13.42
N ARG A 139 -6.41 1.20 -14.31
CA ARG A 139 -5.79 1.63 -15.57
C ARG A 139 -4.56 2.51 -15.32
N ALA A 140 -4.62 3.45 -14.38
CA ALA A 140 -3.49 4.29 -14.00
C ALA A 140 -2.31 3.49 -13.44
N PHE A 141 -2.58 2.46 -12.62
CA PHE A 141 -1.55 1.50 -12.19
C PHE A 141 -0.92 0.77 -13.38
N THR A 142 -1.75 0.32 -14.33
CA THR A 142 -1.28 -0.36 -15.54
C THR A 142 -0.38 0.56 -16.35
N THR A 143 -0.82 1.79 -16.61
CA THR A 143 -0.03 2.81 -17.29
C THR A 143 1.29 3.04 -16.58
N LEU A 144 1.29 3.30 -15.27
CA LEU A 144 2.52 3.53 -14.49
C LEU A 144 3.47 2.32 -14.47
N ALA A 145 2.93 1.10 -14.46
CA ALA A 145 3.73 -0.12 -14.55
C ALA A 145 4.30 -0.32 -15.96
N GLN A 146 3.59 0.12 -17.00
CA GLN A 146 4.03 0.05 -18.40
C GLN A 146 4.93 1.20 -18.82
N ASP A 147 4.90 2.35 -18.11
CA ASP A 147 5.58 3.58 -18.50
C ASP A 147 7.10 3.50 -18.29
N ARG A 148 7.73 2.78 -19.22
CA ARG A 148 9.13 2.78 -19.69
C ARG A 148 9.35 1.50 -20.49
N ASP A 149 8.67 1.40 -21.61
CA ASP A 149 9.24 0.91 -22.86
C ASP A 149 8.89 1.99 -23.90
N LEU A 150 9.60 3.13 -23.83
CA LEU A 150 9.77 3.92 -25.04
C LEU A 150 10.59 3.02 -25.97
N GLY A 151 9.88 2.27 -26.81
CA GLY A 151 10.48 1.65 -27.98
C GLY A 151 11.25 2.71 -28.76
N ALA A 152 12.26 2.28 -29.50
CA ALA A 152 13.15 3.13 -30.29
C ALA A 152 12.45 4.08 -31.29
N ASP A 153 11.12 4.00 -31.42
CA ASP A 153 10.31 4.73 -32.41
C ASP A 153 9.65 6.02 -31.88
N GLY A 154 9.99 6.48 -30.67
CA GLY A 154 9.75 7.87 -30.25
C GLY A 154 8.29 8.35 -30.22
N THR A 155 7.31 7.46 -30.33
CA THR A 155 5.90 7.81 -30.24
C THR A 155 5.45 7.78 -28.79
N GLN A 156 5.32 8.96 -28.20
CA GLN A 156 4.72 9.14 -26.88
C GLN A 156 3.24 8.72 -26.95
N ASN A 157 2.87 7.67 -26.21
CA ASN A 157 1.46 7.38 -25.98
C ASN A 157 0.86 8.55 -25.17
N ALA A 158 0.06 9.36 -25.84
CA ALA A 158 -0.54 10.60 -25.33
C ALA A 158 -1.65 10.40 -24.28
N HIS A 159 -1.55 9.37 -23.43
CA HIS A 159 -2.54 9.07 -22.39
C HIS A 159 -1.96 9.12 -20.96
N GLY A 160 -0.68 9.50 -20.80
CA GLY A 160 -0.16 9.93 -19.51
C GLY A 160 -0.67 11.33 -19.19
N GLY A 161 -1.52 11.48 -18.18
CA GLY A 161 -1.86 12.80 -17.65
C GLY A 161 -0.58 13.57 -17.24
N PRO A 162 -0.56 14.90 -17.37
CA PRO A 162 0.61 15.71 -16.97
C PRO A 162 0.89 15.46 -15.48
N GLY A 163 1.98 14.75 -15.16
CA GLY A 163 2.33 14.33 -13.79
C GLY A 163 2.57 12.82 -13.62
N MET A 164 2.19 12.00 -14.61
CA MET A 164 2.42 10.54 -14.61
C MET A 164 3.77 10.12 -15.18
N GLN A 165 4.73 11.05 -15.40
CA GLN A 165 6.09 10.68 -15.79
C GLN A 165 6.72 9.85 -14.66
N GLY A 166 6.78 8.53 -14.87
CA GLY A 166 7.22 7.57 -13.87
C GLY A 166 8.63 7.88 -13.37
N ASP A 167 8.77 7.95 -12.05
CA ASP A 167 10.06 7.79 -11.39
C ASP A 167 10.59 6.39 -11.77
N PRO A 168 11.67 6.30 -12.58
CA PRO A 168 12.20 5.02 -13.06
C PRO A 168 12.49 4.04 -11.93
N GLN A 169 12.85 4.57 -10.77
CA GLN A 169 13.29 3.78 -9.64
C GLN A 169 12.14 3.37 -8.75
N LEU A 170 10.91 3.85 -8.95
CA LEU A 170 9.77 3.57 -8.08
C LEU A 170 9.57 2.06 -7.87
N TRP A 171 9.47 1.31 -8.97
CA TRP A 171 9.26 -0.14 -8.93
C TRP A 171 10.48 -0.89 -8.39
N THR A 172 11.68 -0.49 -8.80
CA THR A 172 12.93 -1.07 -8.28
C THR A 172 13.08 -0.84 -6.79
N ASN A 173 12.72 0.34 -6.30
CA ASN A 173 12.76 0.70 -4.89
C ASN A 173 11.71 -0.08 -4.10
N LEU A 174 10.48 -0.22 -4.62
CA LEU A 174 9.45 -1.05 -4.00
C LEU A 174 9.93 -2.51 -3.89
N GLU A 175 10.47 -3.07 -4.97
CA GLU A 175 10.99 -4.43 -4.98
C GLU A 175 12.13 -4.62 -3.97
N ASN A 176 13.09 -3.68 -3.92
CA ASN A 176 14.19 -3.70 -2.96
C ASN A 176 13.70 -3.59 -1.51
N ALA A 177 12.65 -2.81 -1.27
CA ALA A 177 12.06 -2.66 0.06
C ALA A 177 11.42 -3.97 0.53
N LEU A 178 10.64 -4.61 -0.36
CA LEU A 178 9.96 -5.88 -0.10
C LEU A 178 10.95 -7.04 0.04
N LEU A 179 11.95 -7.15 -0.84
CA LEU A 179 13.03 -8.16 -0.71
C LEU A 179 13.87 -7.97 0.57
N GLY A 180 13.81 -6.79 1.18
CA GLY A 180 14.42 -6.53 2.48
C GLY A 180 13.69 -7.18 3.66
N LEU A 181 12.50 -7.75 3.44
CA LEU A 181 11.72 -8.45 4.46
C LEU A 181 12.14 -9.94 4.50
N PRO A 182 12.72 -10.43 5.61
CA PRO A 182 13.41 -11.72 5.64
C PRO A 182 12.47 -12.93 5.54
N ALA A 183 11.23 -12.80 5.97
CA ALA A 183 10.25 -13.89 5.99
C ALA A 183 9.20 -13.79 4.87
N LEU A 184 9.34 -12.84 3.95
CA LEU A 184 8.31 -12.55 2.95
C LEU A 184 8.10 -13.75 2.00
N GLN A 185 6.87 -14.21 1.92
CA GLN A 185 6.43 -15.34 1.10
C GLN A 185 5.37 -14.95 0.07
N ARG A 186 4.60 -13.89 0.33
CA ARG A 186 3.50 -13.46 -0.54
C ARG A 186 3.35 -11.94 -0.58
N VAL A 187 3.23 -11.40 -1.79
CA VAL A 187 2.92 -10.00 -2.10
C VAL A 187 1.70 -9.97 -3.00
N GLU A 188 0.67 -9.24 -2.60
CA GLU A 188 -0.56 -9.13 -3.35
C GLU A 188 -0.84 -7.70 -3.75
N PHE A 189 -1.28 -7.52 -4.99
CA PHE A 189 -1.84 -6.27 -5.47
C PHE A 189 -3.35 -6.46 -5.64
N GLY A 190 -4.15 -5.76 -4.83
CA GLY A 190 -5.60 -5.93 -4.76
C GLY A 190 -6.37 -4.90 -5.58
N PHE A 191 -7.20 -5.42 -6.48
CA PHE A 191 -8.12 -4.70 -7.37
C PHE A 191 -9.52 -5.34 -7.38
N ASP A 192 -9.78 -6.28 -6.47
CA ASP A 192 -11.05 -7.00 -6.28
C ASP A 192 -12.23 -6.06 -6.03
N GLU A 193 -12.03 -4.98 -5.26
CA GLU A 193 -13.05 -3.95 -5.04
C GLU A 193 -13.37 -3.13 -6.31
N ILE A 194 -12.49 -3.12 -7.32
CA ILE A 194 -12.61 -2.30 -8.55
C ILE A 194 -13.13 -3.12 -9.74
N LEU A 195 -12.65 -4.35 -9.88
CA LEU A 195 -12.73 -5.11 -11.12
C LEU A 195 -13.72 -6.28 -11.07
N CYS A 196 -14.40 -6.52 -9.93
CA CYS A 196 -15.29 -7.67 -9.76
C CYS A 196 -16.45 -7.73 -10.78
N SER A 197 -16.81 -6.61 -11.39
CA SER A 197 -17.92 -6.49 -12.35
C SER A 197 -17.56 -5.73 -13.63
N ASP A 198 -16.28 -5.41 -13.84
CA ASP A 198 -15.88 -4.62 -15.01
C ASP A 198 -15.72 -5.50 -16.26
N ARG A 199 -16.23 -5.02 -17.40
CA ARG A 199 -16.20 -5.77 -18.66
C ARG A 199 -14.76 -5.98 -19.17
N ASP A 200 -13.86 -5.06 -18.86
CA ASP A 200 -12.45 -5.07 -19.25
C ASP A 200 -11.56 -5.67 -18.15
N ALA A 201 -12.11 -6.13 -17.02
CA ALA A 201 -11.37 -6.66 -15.88
C ALA A 201 -10.32 -7.71 -16.28
N ARG A 202 -10.67 -8.61 -17.22
CA ARG A 202 -9.73 -9.62 -17.72
C ARG A 202 -8.58 -9.03 -18.52
N ALA A 203 -8.83 -8.01 -19.35
CA ALA A 203 -7.78 -7.36 -20.12
C ALA A 203 -6.84 -6.57 -19.20
N ILE A 204 -7.41 -5.85 -18.23
CA ILE A 204 -6.66 -5.11 -17.21
C ILE A 204 -5.82 -6.07 -16.36
N LYS A 205 -6.39 -7.21 -15.95
CA LYS A 205 -5.68 -8.29 -15.25
C LYS A 205 -4.41 -8.71 -15.99
N VAL A 206 -4.56 -9.11 -17.25
CA VAL A 206 -3.44 -9.61 -18.07
C VAL A 206 -2.39 -8.52 -18.26
N ALA A 207 -2.82 -7.28 -18.50
CA ALA A 207 -1.91 -6.15 -18.66
C ALA A 207 -1.12 -5.86 -17.37
N LEU A 208 -1.76 -5.94 -16.20
CA LEU A 208 -1.11 -5.77 -14.89
C LEU A 208 -0.15 -6.92 -14.58
N GLU A 209 -0.56 -8.17 -14.81
CA GLU A 209 0.32 -9.34 -14.60
C GLU A 209 1.60 -9.22 -15.43
N GLY A 210 1.48 -8.94 -16.74
CA GLY A 210 2.64 -8.78 -17.62
C GLY A 210 3.46 -7.51 -17.35
N ALA A 211 2.89 -6.48 -16.72
CA ALA A 211 3.64 -5.30 -16.29
C ALA A 211 4.38 -5.57 -14.97
N LEU A 212 3.73 -6.21 -13.99
CA LEU A 212 4.33 -6.56 -12.71
C LEU A 212 5.46 -7.58 -12.86
N GLU A 213 5.34 -8.57 -13.75
CA GLU A 213 6.43 -9.51 -14.05
C GLU A 213 7.70 -8.79 -14.50
N ARG A 214 7.57 -7.72 -15.31
CA ARG A 214 8.71 -6.90 -15.75
C ARG A 214 9.22 -5.95 -14.66
N ARG A 215 8.34 -5.45 -13.80
CA ARG A 215 8.67 -4.43 -12.79
C ARG A 215 9.16 -4.99 -11.46
N LEU A 216 8.77 -6.23 -11.13
CA LEU A 216 9.13 -6.94 -9.91
C LEU A 216 9.75 -8.31 -10.27
N PRO A 217 10.79 -8.35 -11.14
CA PRO A 217 11.27 -9.61 -11.73
C PRO A 217 11.82 -10.59 -10.68
N ARG A 218 12.47 -10.11 -9.62
CA ARG A 218 13.05 -10.96 -8.57
C ARG A 218 11.97 -11.54 -7.66
N LEU A 219 10.97 -10.74 -7.29
CA LEU A 219 9.81 -11.24 -6.53
C LEU A 219 8.97 -12.21 -7.37
N GLN A 220 8.85 -11.96 -8.67
CA GLN A 220 8.14 -12.86 -9.59
C GLN A 220 8.86 -14.22 -9.71
N GLN A 221 10.20 -14.21 -9.82
CA GLN A 221 11.01 -15.44 -9.85
C GLN A 221 10.84 -16.30 -8.58
N GLN A 222 10.53 -15.68 -7.43
CA GLN A 222 10.25 -16.38 -6.18
C GLN A 222 8.80 -16.91 -6.07
N GLY A 223 7.93 -16.60 -7.05
CA GLY A 223 6.51 -16.95 -7.00
C GLY A 223 5.72 -16.17 -5.93
N THR A 224 6.27 -15.05 -5.49
CA THR A 224 5.75 -14.27 -4.35
C THR A 224 4.61 -13.34 -4.76
N VAL A 225 4.60 -12.85 -6.00
CA VAL A 225 3.64 -11.84 -6.47
C VAL A 225 2.32 -12.47 -6.93
N ARG A 226 1.19 -11.91 -6.50
CA ARG A 226 -0.15 -12.27 -6.93
C ARG A 226 -0.99 -11.02 -7.21
N LEU A 227 -1.90 -11.13 -8.16
CA LEU A 227 -2.92 -10.13 -8.43
C LEU A 227 -4.28 -10.65 -7.92
N LEU A 228 -4.98 -9.85 -7.12
CA LEU A 228 -6.33 -10.14 -6.65
C LEU A 228 -7.33 -9.25 -7.40
N ILE A 229 -8.31 -9.88 -8.04
CA ILE A 229 -9.34 -9.29 -8.91
C ILE A 229 -10.66 -10.00 -8.63
#